data_AF-A0A7J4V3K1-F1
#
_entry.id   AF-A0A7J4V3K1-F1
#
_cell.length_a   1.000
_cell.length_b   1.000
_cell.length_c   1.000
_cell.angle_alpha   90.00
_cell.angle_beta   90.00
_cell.angle_gamma   90.00
#
_symmetry.space_group_name_H-M   'P 1'
#
loop_
_entity.id
_entity.type
_entity.pdbx_description
1 polymer ?
#
loop_
_entity_poly.entity_id
_entity_poly.type
_entity_poly.pdbx_seq_one_letter_code
_entity_poly.pdbx_strand_id
1 'polypeptide(L)'
;IEEGIAVKSFFDPAWVDLGALGEYGRLFEVNWVWSVWLTIFHSMISISLPILMLGLWYPRLRNESILTKGQFRLVGYLFVIDIAFCAFLFISIQDYVPPLIQYSLSFVIVYLLIQLARRVPKDIVSARHHMPSWGPMKFLALGFLTLTGSFIFASSAPEPLPFPLAILVLMVMSAGSLLLLQHKLGATGNSVHKAYFAVGVILLFILLGPIHEVFNGMLGMSVVSIGFAVFSLMLIGRARSYESAAKGQVLSQA
;
A
#
# COMPACT_ATOMS: atom_id res chain seq x y z
N ILE A 1 5.62 -2.65 -12.28
CA ILE A 1 5.97 -2.11 -13.62
C ILE A 1 6.93 -0.95 -13.43
N GLU A 2 6.51 0.14 -12.78
CA GLU A 2 7.34 1.31 -12.47
C GLU A 2 8.71 0.94 -11.86
N GLU A 3 8.74 0.17 -10.78
CA GLU A 3 9.97 -0.23 -10.09
C GLU A 3 10.94 -1.10 -10.92
N GLY A 4 10.42 -1.90 -11.84
CA GLY A 4 11.25 -2.75 -12.71
C GLY A 4 11.64 -2.10 -14.03
N ILE A 5 11.06 -0.95 -14.37
CA ILE A 5 11.24 -0.32 -15.69
C ILE A 5 11.75 1.11 -15.55
N ALA A 6 10.98 1.97 -14.89
CA ALA A 6 11.29 3.40 -14.77
C ALA A 6 12.35 3.61 -13.69
N VAL A 7 12.02 3.23 -12.45
CA VAL A 7 12.85 3.47 -11.26
C VAL A 7 14.03 2.50 -11.19
N LYS A 8 13.85 1.26 -11.67
CA LYS A 8 14.86 0.18 -11.73
C LYS A 8 15.34 -0.32 -10.35
N SER A 9 14.69 0.07 -9.25
CA SER A 9 15.09 -0.27 -7.88
C SER A 9 15.08 -1.78 -7.57
N PHE A 10 14.36 -2.57 -8.38
CA PHE A 10 14.37 -4.03 -8.26
C PHE A 10 15.69 -4.66 -8.70
N PHE A 11 16.48 -3.96 -9.52
CA PHE A 11 17.67 -4.49 -10.17
C PHE A 11 18.94 -3.70 -9.85
N ASP A 12 18.82 -2.37 -9.74
CA ASP A 12 19.92 -1.47 -9.42
C ASP A 12 20.34 -1.65 -7.95
N PRO A 13 21.54 -2.19 -7.65
CA PRO A 13 22.01 -2.32 -6.27
C PRO A 13 22.35 -0.97 -5.62
N ALA A 14 22.55 0.09 -6.42
CA ALA A 14 22.89 1.43 -5.96
C ALA A 14 21.67 2.35 -5.86
N TRP A 15 20.44 1.81 -5.93
CA TRP A 15 19.23 2.60 -5.75
C TRP A 15 19.25 3.29 -4.37
N VAL A 16 18.98 4.60 -4.36
CA VAL A 16 19.21 5.48 -3.21
C VAL A 16 18.48 5.04 -1.93
N ASP A 17 17.34 4.37 -2.06
CA ASP A 17 16.51 3.94 -0.92
C ASP A 17 16.86 2.54 -0.38
N LEU A 18 17.77 1.80 -1.03
CA LEU A 18 18.08 0.42 -0.64
C LEU A 18 18.91 0.34 0.64
N GLY A 19 19.91 1.22 0.79
CA GLY A 19 20.94 1.06 1.80
C GLY A 19 21.55 -0.35 1.76
N ALA A 20 21.59 -1.05 2.90
CA ALA A 20 22.13 -2.41 3.01
C ALA A 20 21.38 -3.46 2.16
N LEU A 21 20.14 -3.19 1.70
CA LEU A 21 19.37 -4.10 0.83
C LEU A 21 19.92 -4.21 -0.60
N GLY A 22 20.85 -3.33 -0.99
CA GLY A 22 21.58 -3.46 -2.25
C GLY A 22 22.53 -4.67 -2.27
N GLU A 23 22.90 -5.17 -1.09
CA GLU A 23 23.73 -6.37 -0.91
C GLU A 23 22.91 -7.50 -0.27
N TYR A 24 22.21 -7.21 0.83
CA TYR A 24 21.41 -8.18 1.55
C TYR A 24 20.17 -8.61 0.76
N GLY A 25 20.08 -9.90 0.46
CA GLY A 25 18.96 -10.47 -0.27
C GLY A 25 19.00 -10.24 -1.77
N ARG A 26 20.17 -9.88 -2.31
CA ARG A 26 20.40 -9.77 -3.73
C ARG A 26 20.78 -11.14 -4.34
N LEU A 27 20.01 -11.61 -5.32
CA LEU A 27 20.29 -12.86 -6.02
C LEU A 27 19.80 -12.76 -7.48
N PHE A 28 20.56 -13.30 -8.43
CA PHE A 28 20.27 -13.21 -9.88
C PHE A 28 20.00 -11.78 -10.34
N GLU A 29 20.78 -10.84 -9.80
CA GLU A 29 20.65 -9.42 -10.07
C GLU A 29 19.36 -8.74 -9.60
N VAL A 30 18.60 -9.40 -8.72
CA VAL A 30 17.36 -8.87 -8.15
C VAL A 30 17.53 -8.61 -6.67
N ASN A 31 17.11 -7.43 -6.22
CA ASN A 31 17.04 -7.04 -4.81
C ASN A 31 15.76 -7.67 -4.20
N TRP A 32 15.78 -8.95 -3.82
CA TRP A 32 14.55 -9.71 -3.56
C TRP A 32 13.75 -9.22 -2.35
N VAL A 33 14.43 -8.94 -1.23
CA VAL A 33 13.77 -8.47 -0.01
C VAL A 33 13.05 -7.15 -0.28
N TRP A 34 13.75 -6.22 -0.94
CA TRP A 34 13.20 -4.96 -1.40
C TRP A 34 12.04 -5.15 -2.36
N SER A 35 12.23 -5.93 -3.44
CA SER A 35 11.23 -6.13 -4.49
C SER A 35 9.92 -6.71 -3.95
N VAL A 36 10.01 -7.67 -3.03
CA VAL A 36 8.85 -8.27 -2.38
C VAL A 36 8.17 -7.28 -1.45
N TRP A 37 8.94 -6.61 -0.59
CA TRP A 37 8.39 -5.63 0.35
C TRP A 37 7.71 -4.46 -0.38
N LEU A 38 8.35 -3.89 -1.40
CA LEU A 38 7.77 -2.82 -2.22
C LEU A 38 6.52 -3.26 -2.98
N THR A 39 6.47 -4.50 -3.44
CA THR A 39 5.25 -5.04 -4.07
C THR A 39 4.10 -5.07 -3.06
N ILE A 40 4.34 -5.55 -1.83
CA ILE A 40 3.35 -5.49 -0.74
C ILE A 40 2.98 -4.03 -0.47
N PHE A 41 3.98 -3.17 -0.31
CA PHE A 41 3.83 -1.75 -0.01
C PHE A 41 2.93 -1.05 -1.03
N HIS A 42 3.22 -1.12 -2.32
CA HIS A 42 2.40 -0.49 -3.35
C HIS A 42 1.00 -1.08 -3.44
N SER A 43 0.87 -2.41 -3.28
CA SER A 43 -0.45 -3.05 -3.27
C SER A 43 -1.34 -2.52 -2.13
N MET A 44 -0.75 -2.27 -0.97
CA MET A 44 -1.44 -1.81 0.23
C MET A 44 -1.63 -0.30 0.25
N ILE A 45 -0.55 0.46 0.12
CA ILE A 45 -0.46 1.91 0.36
C ILE A 45 -0.83 2.72 -0.88
N SER A 46 -0.32 2.35 -2.05
CA SER A 46 -0.52 3.14 -3.28
C SER A 46 -1.80 2.77 -4.01
N ILE A 47 -2.36 1.58 -3.76
CA ILE A 47 -3.54 1.07 -4.48
C ILE A 47 -4.72 0.87 -3.52
N SER A 48 -4.63 -0.10 -2.61
CA SER A 48 -5.78 -0.52 -1.80
C SER A 48 -6.26 0.58 -0.85
N LEU A 49 -5.32 1.31 -0.24
CA LEU A 49 -5.63 2.34 0.74
C LEU A 49 -6.35 3.56 0.14
N PRO A 50 -5.90 4.16 -0.99
CA PRO A 50 -6.67 5.21 -1.67
C PRO A 50 -8.07 4.77 -2.07
N ILE A 51 -8.22 3.54 -2.59
CA ILE A 51 -9.53 2.98 -2.94
C ILE A 51 -10.43 2.85 -1.70
N LEU A 52 -9.88 2.35 -0.59
CA LEU A 52 -10.59 2.25 0.68
C LEU A 52 -11.03 3.63 1.19
N MET A 53 -10.12 4.60 1.22
CA MET A 53 -10.40 5.97 1.68
C MET A 53 -11.44 6.65 0.79
N LEU A 54 -11.36 6.49 -0.53
CA LEU A 54 -12.36 7.00 -1.47
C LEU A 54 -13.73 6.38 -1.22
N GLY A 55 -13.81 5.06 -1.03
CA GLY A 55 -15.05 4.37 -0.70
C GLY A 55 -15.63 4.76 0.67
N LEU A 56 -14.80 5.23 1.60
CA LEU A 56 -15.24 5.81 2.87
C LEU A 56 -15.74 7.24 2.72
N TRP A 57 -15.14 8.05 1.85
CA TRP A 57 -15.60 9.41 1.56
C TRP A 57 -16.90 9.44 0.76
N TYR A 58 -16.97 8.62 -0.29
CA TYR A 58 -18.07 8.57 -1.25
C TYR A 58 -18.65 7.15 -1.34
N PRO A 59 -19.43 6.68 -0.34
CA PRO A 59 -20.00 5.34 -0.33
C PRO A 59 -20.82 4.98 -1.57
N ARG A 60 -21.46 5.97 -2.21
CA ARG A 60 -22.23 5.81 -3.45
C ARG A 60 -21.36 5.27 -4.60
N LEU A 61 -20.08 5.61 -4.64
CA LEU A 61 -19.19 5.23 -5.74
C LEU A 61 -18.56 3.84 -5.58
N ARG A 62 -18.81 3.10 -4.49
CA ARG A 62 -18.13 1.82 -4.18
C ARG A 62 -18.30 0.74 -5.25
N ASN A 63 -19.45 0.73 -5.93
CA ASN A 63 -19.79 -0.26 -6.95
C ASN A 63 -19.93 0.36 -8.35
N GLU A 64 -19.51 1.61 -8.50
CA GLU A 64 -19.62 2.36 -9.76
C GLU A 64 -18.23 2.56 -10.37
N SER A 65 -18.16 2.56 -11.71
CA SER A 65 -16.94 2.94 -12.40
C SER A 65 -16.72 4.44 -12.22
N ILE A 66 -15.65 4.83 -11.52
CA ILE A 66 -15.31 6.23 -11.28
C ILE A 66 -15.00 6.95 -12.60
N LEU A 67 -14.34 6.26 -13.52
CA LEU A 67 -13.95 6.79 -14.82
C LEU A 67 -14.88 6.24 -15.90
N THR A 68 -15.24 7.09 -16.86
CA THR A 68 -15.81 6.66 -18.14
C THR A 68 -14.75 5.90 -18.95
N LYS A 69 -15.18 5.11 -19.94
CA LYS A 69 -14.26 4.39 -20.85
C LYS A 69 -13.27 5.32 -21.56
N GLY A 70 -13.68 6.55 -21.89
CA GLY A 70 -12.81 7.56 -22.49
C GLY A 70 -11.73 8.04 -21.52
N GLN A 71 -12.13 8.41 -20.31
CA GLN A 71 -11.21 8.84 -19.25
C GLN A 71 -10.24 7.73 -18.84
N PHE A 72 -10.70 6.48 -18.75
CA PHE A 72 -9.84 5.35 -18.44
C PHE A 72 -8.74 5.15 -19.50
N ARG A 73 -9.09 5.27 -20.79
CA ARG A 73 -8.08 5.24 -21.87
C ARG A 73 -7.08 6.39 -21.76
N LEU A 74 -7.55 7.60 -21.46
CA LEU A 74 -6.68 8.76 -21.26
C LEU A 74 -5.71 8.54 -20.11
N VAL A 75 -6.18 8.07 -18.95
CA VAL A 75 -5.32 7.72 -17.80
C VAL A 75 -4.31 6.65 -18.19
N GLY A 76 -4.72 5.65 -18.98
CA GLY A 76 -3.81 4.64 -19.52
C GLY A 76 -2.71 5.24 -20.40
N TYR A 77 -3.03 6.18 -21.29
CA TYR A 77 -2.02 6.87 -22.10
C TYR A 77 -1.09 7.75 -21.25
N LEU A 78 -1.65 8.49 -20.28
CA LEU A 78 -0.85 9.30 -19.36
C LEU A 78 0.13 8.42 -18.56
N PHE A 79 -0.32 7.26 -18.09
CA PHE A 79 0.54 6.29 -17.41
C PHE A 79 1.68 5.79 -18.30
N VAL A 80 1.41 5.48 -19.58
CA VAL A 80 2.47 5.05 -20.51
C VAL A 80 3.46 6.19 -20.78
N ILE A 81 2.98 7.41 -20.97
CA ILE A 81 3.82 8.60 -21.18
C ILE A 81 4.69 8.85 -19.95
N ASP A 82 4.11 8.77 -18.76
CA ASP A 82 4.80 8.94 -17.48
C ASP A 82 5.92 7.90 -17.30
N ILE A 83 5.63 6.62 -17.52
CA ILE A 83 6.64 5.56 -17.46
C ILE A 83 7.76 5.78 -18.49
N ALA A 84 7.41 6.16 -19.72
CA ALA A 84 8.41 6.42 -20.77
C ALA A 84 9.29 7.63 -20.43
N PHE A 85 8.69 8.69 -19.91
CA PHE A 85 9.40 9.89 -19.47
C PHE A 85 10.33 9.59 -18.30
N CYS A 86 9.83 8.92 -17.26
CA CYS A 86 10.64 8.54 -16.10
C CYS A 86 11.77 7.59 -16.49
N ALA A 87 11.52 6.58 -17.34
CA ALA A 87 12.57 5.69 -17.84
C ALA A 87 13.65 6.46 -18.62
N PHE A 88 13.27 7.39 -19.50
CA PHE A 88 14.22 8.24 -20.21
C PHE A 88 15.04 9.10 -19.24
N LEU A 89 14.39 9.74 -18.27
CA LEU A 89 15.04 10.56 -17.26
C LEU A 89 16.04 9.74 -16.45
N PHE A 90 15.63 8.59 -15.91
CA PHE A 90 16.47 7.73 -15.07
C PHE A 90 17.61 7.04 -15.82
N ILE A 91 17.47 6.78 -17.12
CA ILE A 91 18.60 6.36 -17.96
C ILE A 91 19.60 7.51 -18.15
N SER A 92 19.13 8.75 -18.16
CA SER A 92 19.98 9.93 -18.39
C SER A 92 20.75 10.38 -17.15
N ILE A 93 20.28 10.04 -15.94
CA ILE A 93 20.87 10.49 -14.67
C ILE A 93 21.51 9.36 -13.85
N GLN A 94 21.27 8.09 -14.18
CA GLN A 94 21.86 6.96 -13.45
C GLN A 94 22.67 6.06 -14.36
N ASP A 95 23.76 5.53 -13.79
CA ASP A 95 24.69 4.66 -14.52
C ASP A 95 24.14 3.24 -14.73
N TYR A 96 23.20 2.80 -13.90
CA TYR A 96 22.64 1.45 -14.00
C TYR A 96 21.57 1.35 -15.09
N VAL A 97 21.83 0.52 -16.09
CA VAL A 97 20.88 0.17 -17.16
C VAL A 97 20.59 -1.34 -17.09
N PRO A 98 19.36 -1.75 -16.69
CA PRO A 98 18.94 -3.13 -16.71
C PRO A 98 19.11 -3.76 -18.10
N PRO A 99 19.66 -4.98 -18.23
CA PRO A 99 19.63 -5.71 -19.48
C PRO A 99 18.20 -6.01 -19.94
N LEU A 100 17.99 -6.14 -21.25
CA LEU A 100 16.67 -6.38 -21.86
C LEU A 100 15.89 -7.56 -21.26
N ILE A 101 16.61 -8.58 -20.78
CA ILE A 101 16.02 -9.74 -20.11
C ILE A 101 15.27 -9.34 -18.82
N GLN A 102 15.80 -8.40 -18.02
CA GLN A 102 15.17 -7.96 -16.77
C GLN A 102 13.90 -7.15 -17.03
N TYR A 103 13.91 -6.28 -18.05
CA TYR A 103 12.70 -5.59 -18.52
C TYR A 103 11.63 -6.59 -18.98
N SER A 104 12.03 -7.58 -19.78
CA SER A 104 11.12 -8.61 -20.30
C SER A 104 10.52 -9.44 -19.16
N LEU A 105 11.34 -9.87 -18.21
CA LEU A 105 10.90 -10.62 -17.03
C LEU A 105 9.93 -9.81 -16.16
N SER A 106 10.13 -8.49 -16.03
CA SER A 106 9.19 -7.63 -15.30
C SER A 106 7.78 -7.67 -15.91
N PHE A 107 7.65 -7.63 -17.24
CA PHE A 107 6.36 -7.77 -17.91
C PHE A 107 5.77 -9.17 -17.73
N VAL A 108 6.59 -10.21 -17.86
CA VAL A 108 6.15 -11.60 -17.70
C VAL A 108 5.63 -11.84 -16.27
N ILE A 109 6.35 -11.40 -15.24
CA ILE A 109 5.94 -11.57 -13.84
C ILE A 109 4.62 -10.83 -13.58
N VAL A 110 4.48 -9.59 -14.03
CA VAL A 110 3.23 -8.84 -13.88
C VAL A 110 2.07 -9.54 -14.57
N TYR A 111 2.27 -10.05 -15.79
CA TYR A 111 1.27 -10.84 -16.50
C TYR A 111 0.87 -12.10 -15.70
N LEU A 112 1.85 -12.86 -15.19
CA LEU A 112 1.60 -14.05 -14.38
C LEU A 112 0.83 -13.73 -13.09
N LEU A 113 1.17 -12.64 -12.41
CA LEU A 113 0.46 -12.17 -11.22
C LEU A 113 -1.00 -11.80 -11.52
N ILE A 114 -1.26 -11.13 -12.67
CA ILE A 114 -2.63 -10.83 -13.12
C ILE A 114 -3.40 -12.13 -13.40
N GLN A 115 -2.78 -13.09 -14.08
CA GLN A 115 -3.40 -14.38 -14.37
C GLN A 115 -3.69 -15.19 -13.11
N LEU A 116 -2.79 -15.15 -12.12
CA LEU A 116 -3.00 -15.76 -10.82
C LEU A 116 -4.14 -15.07 -10.06
N ALA A 117 -4.15 -13.74 -10.00
CA ALA A 117 -5.19 -12.96 -9.33
C ALA A 117 -6.59 -13.24 -9.91
N ARG A 118 -6.70 -13.49 -11.22
CA ARG A 118 -7.97 -13.86 -11.88
C ARG A 118 -8.50 -15.24 -11.45
N ARG A 119 -7.64 -16.12 -10.93
CA ARG A 119 -8.01 -17.47 -10.46
C ARG A 119 -8.30 -17.51 -8.96
N VAL A 120 -7.93 -16.48 -8.20
CA VAL A 120 -8.16 -16.42 -6.76
C VAL A 120 -9.66 -16.20 -6.49
N PRO A 121 -10.29 -16.98 -5.59
CA PRO A 121 -11.68 -16.78 -5.21
C PRO A 121 -11.91 -15.36 -4.68
N LYS A 122 -12.96 -14.69 -5.16
CA LYS A 122 -13.28 -13.30 -4.76
C LYS A 122 -13.60 -13.18 -3.27
N ASP A 123 -14.04 -14.27 -2.67
CA ASP A 123 -14.47 -14.36 -1.28
C ASP A 123 -13.36 -14.76 -0.31
N ILE A 124 -12.13 -15.02 -0.79
CA ILE A 124 -11.01 -15.49 0.05
C ILE A 124 -10.69 -14.54 1.22
N VAL A 125 -10.93 -13.24 1.05
CA VAL A 125 -10.74 -12.18 2.06
C VAL A 125 -12.05 -11.66 2.66
N SER A 126 -13.17 -12.37 2.49
CA SER A 126 -14.47 -11.94 3.04
C SER A 126 -14.49 -12.05 4.56
N ALA A 127 -15.09 -11.05 5.21
CA ALA A 127 -15.27 -11.06 6.65
C ALA A 127 -16.03 -12.31 7.12
N ARG A 128 -15.56 -12.95 8.19
CA ARG A 128 -16.14 -14.20 8.73
C ARG A 128 -17.31 -13.99 9.69
N HIS A 129 -17.50 -12.77 10.16
CA HIS A 129 -18.55 -12.43 11.12
C HIS A 129 -19.39 -11.27 10.60
N HIS A 130 -20.64 -11.17 11.06
CA HIS A 130 -21.54 -10.11 10.64
C HIS A 130 -21.06 -8.74 11.14
N MET A 131 -20.78 -8.62 12.44
CA MET A 131 -20.36 -7.38 13.09
C MET A 131 -18.87 -7.38 13.45
N PRO A 132 -18.24 -6.20 13.59
CA PRO A 132 -16.88 -6.08 14.12
C PRO A 132 -16.81 -6.61 15.55
N SER A 133 -15.76 -7.37 15.87
CA SER A 133 -15.53 -7.90 17.23
C SER A 133 -14.47 -7.12 18.02
N TRP A 134 -13.69 -6.30 17.34
CA TRP A 134 -12.72 -5.39 17.95
C TRP A 134 -13.21 -3.95 17.85
N GLY A 135 -12.92 -3.14 18.87
CA GLY A 135 -13.17 -1.70 18.80
C GLY A 135 -12.24 -0.99 17.79
N PRO A 136 -12.59 0.22 17.32
CA PRO A 136 -11.86 0.94 16.26
C PRO A 136 -10.38 1.19 16.56
N MET A 137 -10.02 1.48 17.81
CA MET A 137 -8.62 1.74 18.21
C MET A 137 -7.69 0.55 17.94
N LYS A 138 -8.19 -0.69 18.04
CA LYS A 138 -7.39 -1.88 17.73
C LYS A 138 -7.09 -1.98 16.24
N PHE A 139 -7.95 -1.47 15.38
CA PHE A 139 -7.70 -1.39 13.94
C PHE A 139 -6.69 -0.31 13.58
N LEU A 140 -6.71 0.84 14.29
CA LEU A 140 -5.64 1.84 14.16
C LEU A 140 -4.29 1.26 14.56
N ALA A 141 -4.23 0.58 15.71
CA ALA A 141 -3.02 -0.11 16.14
C ALA A 141 -2.58 -1.18 15.12
N LEU A 142 -3.52 -1.99 14.60
CA LEU A 142 -3.21 -3.00 13.57
C LEU A 142 -2.61 -2.36 12.31
N GLY A 143 -3.22 -1.29 11.79
CA GLY A 143 -2.70 -0.59 10.61
C GLY A 143 -1.31 -0.02 10.84
N PHE A 144 -1.12 0.66 11.98
CA PHE A 144 0.16 1.26 12.36
C PHE A 144 1.25 0.21 12.56
N LEU A 145 0.98 -0.84 13.33
CA LEU A 145 1.95 -1.91 13.59
C LEU A 145 2.28 -2.71 12.33
N THR A 146 1.31 -2.91 11.42
CA THR A 146 1.57 -3.60 10.14
C THR A 146 2.55 -2.80 9.30
N LEU A 147 2.29 -1.51 9.08
CA LEU A 147 3.17 -0.70 8.24
C LEU A 147 4.50 -0.44 8.93
N THR A 148 4.50 0.09 10.16
CA THR A 148 5.72 0.41 10.91
C THR A 148 6.59 -0.82 11.12
N GLY A 149 5.98 -1.95 11.51
CA GLY A 149 6.71 -3.20 11.71
C GLY A 149 7.34 -3.72 10.42
N SER A 150 6.58 -3.76 9.32
CA SER A 150 7.11 -4.24 8.04
C SER A 150 8.15 -3.29 7.45
N PHE A 151 7.96 -1.97 7.60
CA PHE A 151 8.91 -0.95 7.17
C PHE A 151 10.24 -1.09 7.92
N ILE A 152 10.21 -1.10 9.26
CA ILE A 152 11.43 -1.23 10.07
C ILE A 152 12.13 -2.56 9.75
N PHE A 153 11.38 -3.65 9.67
CA PHE A 153 11.96 -4.98 9.40
C PHE A 153 12.58 -5.08 8.00
N ALA A 154 11.92 -4.54 6.98
CA ALA A 154 12.46 -4.54 5.62
C ALA A 154 13.72 -3.66 5.55
N SER A 155 13.65 -2.43 6.08
CA SER A 155 14.76 -1.47 6.03
C SER A 155 15.94 -1.85 6.91
N SER A 156 15.77 -2.71 7.91
CA SER A 156 16.86 -3.11 8.80
C SER A 156 17.85 -4.10 8.18
N ALA A 157 17.55 -4.68 7.01
CA ALA A 157 18.36 -5.70 6.34
C ALA A 157 18.91 -6.74 7.34
N PRO A 158 18.07 -7.61 7.93
CA PRO A 158 18.45 -8.44 9.07
C PRO A 158 19.49 -9.51 8.67
N GLU A 159 20.77 -9.12 8.60
CA GLU A 159 21.88 -9.94 8.10
C GLU A 159 22.02 -11.32 8.75
N PRO A 160 21.78 -11.50 10.07
CA PRO A 160 21.83 -12.84 10.68
C PRO A 160 20.76 -13.79 10.14
N LEU A 161 19.70 -13.26 9.51
CA LEU A 161 18.59 -14.02 8.96
C LEU A 161 18.83 -14.27 7.46
N PRO A 162 18.73 -15.52 6.96
CA PRO A 162 18.74 -15.77 5.53
C PRO A 162 17.60 -15.00 4.83
N PHE A 163 17.90 -14.32 3.72
CA PHE A 163 16.92 -13.45 3.05
C PHE A 163 15.60 -14.13 2.64
N PRO A 164 15.53 -15.44 2.28
CA PRO A 164 14.25 -16.09 2.03
C PRO A 164 13.36 -16.15 3.28
N LEU A 165 13.98 -16.26 4.47
CA LEU A 165 13.26 -16.22 5.73
C LEU A 165 12.80 -14.81 6.08
N ALA A 166 13.58 -13.76 5.74
CA ALA A 166 13.11 -12.38 5.84
C ALA A 166 11.87 -12.14 4.96
N ILE A 167 11.88 -12.62 3.72
CA ILE A 167 10.72 -12.57 2.81
C ILE A 167 9.52 -13.30 3.43
N LEU A 168 9.74 -14.50 3.99
CA LEU A 168 8.69 -15.26 4.65
C LEU A 168 8.08 -14.50 5.83
N VAL A 169 8.91 -13.84 6.66
CA VAL A 169 8.43 -13.00 7.77
C VAL A 169 7.53 -11.87 7.26
N LEU A 170 7.94 -11.15 6.21
CA LEU A 170 7.12 -10.10 5.59
C LEU A 170 5.78 -10.63 5.07
N MET A 171 5.79 -11.81 4.45
CA MET A 171 4.57 -12.48 3.98
C MET A 171 3.67 -12.90 5.13
N VAL A 172 4.23 -13.45 6.21
CA VAL A 172 3.48 -13.85 7.41
C VAL A 172 2.90 -12.65 8.12
N MET A 173 3.61 -11.53 8.23
CA MET A 173 3.08 -10.28 8.77
C MET A 173 1.88 -9.78 7.96
N SER A 174 2.02 -9.76 6.64
CA SER A 174 0.95 -9.32 5.72
C SER A 174 -0.27 -10.24 5.78
N ALA A 175 -0.04 -11.56 5.75
CA ALA A 175 -1.10 -12.57 5.88
C ALA A 175 -1.78 -12.49 7.25
N GLY A 176 -1.01 -12.32 8.33
CA GLY A 176 -1.53 -12.14 9.68
C GLY A 176 -2.47 -10.94 9.78
N SER A 177 -2.08 -9.80 9.22
CA SER A 177 -2.94 -8.60 9.18
C SER A 177 -4.21 -8.83 8.36
N LEU A 178 -4.12 -9.49 7.20
CA LEU A 178 -5.29 -9.86 6.40
C LEU A 178 -6.23 -10.82 7.16
N LEU A 179 -5.68 -11.83 7.84
CA LEU A 179 -6.46 -12.76 8.64
C LEU A 179 -7.15 -12.05 9.81
N LEU A 180 -6.47 -11.13 10.49
CA LEU A 180 -7.07 -10.33 11.56
C LEU A 180 -8.18 -9.42 11.03
N LEU A 181 -7.99 -8.77 9.88
CA LEU A 181 -9.07 -8.02 9.23
C LEU A 181 -10.26 -8.93 8.91
N GLN A 182 -10.00 -10.10 8.33
CA GLN A 182 -11.04 -11.06 7.96
C GLN A 182 -11.85 -11.54 9.18
N HIS A 183 -11.18 -11.84 10.29
CA HIS A 183 -11.81 -12.37 11.49
C HIS A 183 -12.41 -11.29 12.38
N LYS A 184 -11.90 -10.06 12.36
CA LYS A 184 -12.26 -9.05 13.38
C LYS A 184 -13.09 -7.89 12.85
N LEU A 185 -12.99 -7.56 11.56
CA LEU A 185 -13.59 -6.33 11.01
C LEU A 185 -15.11 -6.41 10.85
N GLY A 186 -15.68 -7.61 10.70
CA GLY A 186 -17.10 -7.80 10.41
C GLY A 186 -17.47 -7.42 8.98
N ALA A 187 -18.61 -7.90 8.49
CA ALA A 187 -19.12 -7.62 7.15
C ALA A 187 -19.88 -6.27 7.08
N THR A 188 -20.65 -5.95 8.13
CA THR A 188 -21.48 -4.74 8.25
C THR A 188 -21.02 -3.86 9.41
N GLY A 189 -21.50 -2.62 9.48
CA GLY A 189 -21.18 -1.71 10.59
C GLY A 189 -19.68 -1.43 10.82
N ASN A 190 -18.88 -1.49 9.75
CA ASN A 190 -17.41 -1.48 9.84
C ASN A 190 -16.76 -0.23 9.25
N SER A 191 -17.55 0.79 8.88
CA SER A 191 -17.03 2.02 8.25
C SER A 191 -16.04 2.75 9.16
N VAL A 192 -16.38 2.90 10.46
CA VAL A 192 -15.47 3.54 11.41
C VAL A 192 -14.21 2.70 11.60
N HIS A 193 -14.34 1.37 11.75
CA HIS A 193 -13.21 0.46 11.91
C HIS A 193 -12.23 0.52 10.72
N LYS A 194 -12.77 0.56 9.49
CA LYS A 194 -12.00 0.75 8.24
C LYS A 194 -11.28 2.10 8.22
N ALA A 195 -11.93 3.18 8.64
CA ALA A 195 -11.30 4.50 8.72
C ALA A 195 -10.13 4.50 9.71
N TYR A 196 -10.31 3.90 10.89
CA TYR A 196 -9.24 3.79 11.89
C TYR A 196 -8.07 2.93 11.38
N PHE A 197 -8.34 1.81 10.71
CA PHE A 197 -7.30 1.02 10.04
C PHE A 197 -6.53 1.86 9.02
N ALA A 198 -7.24 2.54 8.13
CA ALA A 198 -6.66 3.37 7.08
C ALA A 198 -5.77 4.49 7.66
N VAL A 199 -6.23 5.17 8.71
CA VAL A 199 -5.46 6.19 9.44
C VAL A 199 -4.25 5.57 10.13
N GLY A 200 -4.40 4.41 10.77
CA GLY A 200 -3.30 3.68 11.39
C GLY A 200 -2.19 3.37 10.39
N VAL A 201 -2.55 2.95 9.18
CA VAL A 201 -1.59 2.69 8.11
C VAL A 201 -0.80 3.95 7.75
N ILE A 202 -1.41 5.12 7.53
CA ILE A 202 -0.66 6.34 7.17
C ILE A 202 -0.01 7.05 8.36
N LEU A 203 -0.31 6.64 9.59
CA LEU A 203 0.16 7.32 10.79
C LEU A 203 1.69 7.35 10.87
N LEU A 204 2.38 6.30 10.40
CA LEU A 204 3.84 6.31 10.30
C LEU A 204 4.35 7.52 9.50
N PHE A 205 3.78 7.77 8.33
CA PHE A 205 4.22 8.87 7.45
C PHE A 205 3.88 10.25 8.01
N ILE A 206 2.74 10.38 8.69
CA ILE A 206 2.38 11.60 9.41
C ILE A 206 3.41 11.91 10.50
N LEU A 207 3.90 10.88 11.21
CA LEU A 207 4.91 11.06 12.26
C LEU A 207 6.32 11.28 11.68
N LEU A 208 6.65 10.65 10.56
CA LEU A 208 7.95 10.79 9.91
C LEU A 208 8.13 12.16 9.24
N GLY A 209 7.08 12.79 8.71
CA GLY A 209 7.24 14.05 7.96
C GLY A 209 7.99 15.15 8.74
N PRO A 210 7.60 15.53 9.97
CA PRO A 210 8.34 16.53 10.74
C PRO A 210 9.77 16.07 11.10
N ILE A 211 9.97 14.76 11.31
CA ILE A 211 11.29 14.18 11.57
C ILE A 211 12.19 14.39 10.35
N HIS A 212 11.71 14.08 9.15
CA HIS A 212 12.46 14.30 7.91
C HIS A 212 12.72 15.78 7.62
N GLU A 213 11.81 16.69 8.00
CA GLU A 213 12.06 18.12 7.86
C GLU A 213 13.18 18.59 8.79
N VAL A 214 13.15 18.19 10.06
CA VAL A 214 14.13 18.60 11.06
C VAL A 214 15.50 17.98 10.82
N PHE A 215 15.55 16.68 10.51
CA PHE A 215 16.81 15.92 10.46
C PHE A 215 17.37 15.74 9.05
N ASN A 216 16.53 15.78 8.01
CA ASN A 216 16.94 15.51 6.62
C ASN A 216 16.74 16.72 5.68
N GLY A 217 16.32 17.87 6.21
CA GLY A 217 16.16 19.10 5.43
C GLY A 217 15.02 19.08 4.40
N MET A 218 14.08 18.13 4.51
CA MET A 218 12.93 18.02 3.61
C MET A 218 11.87 19.07 3.96
N LEU A 219 12.10 20.32 3.54
CA LEU A 219 11.25 21.47 3.87
C LEU A 219 9.78 21.23 3.48
N GLY A 220 8.86 21.61 4.38
CA GLY A 220 7.42 21.53 4.15
C GLY A 220 6.77 20.19 4.54
N MET A 221 7.54 19.17 4.93
CA MET A 221 6.98 17.86 5.31
C MET A 221 6.11 17.91 6.58
N SER A 222 6.32 18.88 7.46
CA SER A 222 5.44 19.15 8.61
C SER A 222 4.06 19.63 8.16
N VAL A 223 4.00 20.50 7.15
CA VAL A 223 2.73 20.99 6.58
C VAL A 223 1.98 19.83 5.92
N VAL A 224 2.68 18.99 5.15
CA VAL A 224 2.12 17.77 4.57
C VAL A 224 1.54 16.86 5.66
N SER A 225 2.28 16.66 6.75
CA SER A 225 1.87 15.82 7.87
C SER A 225 0.63 16.36 8.59
N ILE A 226 0.57 17.67 8.81
CA ILE A 226 -0.63 18.34 9.36
C ILE A 226 -1.81 18.16 8.41
N GLY A 227 -1.62 18.33 7.10
CA GLY A 227 -2.65 18.12 6.09
C GLY A 227 -3.23 16.69 6.14
N PHE A 228 -2.36 15.68 6.19
CA PHE A 228 -2.79 14.28 6.33
C PHE A 228 -3.42 13.97 7.69
N ALA A 229 -2.99 14.62 8.77
CA ALA A 229 -3.62 14.49 10.09
C ALA A 229 -5.05 15.06 10.08
N VAL A 230 -5.24 16.25 9.51
CA VAL A 230 -6.55 16.88 9.34
C VAL A 230 -7.45 16.01 8.47
N PHE A 231 -6.94 15.54 7.32
CA PHE A 231 -7.66 14.61 6.44
C PHE A 231 -8.08 13.33 7.18
N SER A 232 -7.21 12.76 8.02
CA SER A 232 -7.49 11.57 8.82
C SER A 232 -8.63 11.78 9.81
N LEU A 233 -8.66 12.92 10.49
CA LEU A 233 -9.74 13.30 11.40
C LEU A 233 -11.07 13.47 10.65
N MET A 234 -11.03 14.13 9.49
CA MET A 234 -12.21 14.31 8.63
C MET A 234 -12.75 12.97 8.12
N LEU A 235 -11.87 12.05 7.69
CA LEU A 235 -12.24 10.71 7.25
C LEU A 235 -12.95 9.93 8.35
N ILE A 236 -12.42 9.96 9.58
CA ILE A 236 -13.05 9.31 10.74
C ILE A 236 -14.41 9.94 11.04
N GLY A 237 -14.51 11.27 11.07
CA GLY A 237 -15.77 11.98 11.29
C GLY A 237 -16.84 11.64 10.24
N ARG A 238 -16.43 11.56 8.97
CA ARG A 238 -17.29 11.16 7.86
C ARG A 238 -17.77 9.72 8.01
N ALA A 239 -16.87 8.80 8.34
CA ALA A 239 -17.21 7.39 8.56
C ALA A 239 -18.21 7.19 9.72
N ARG A 240 -18.04 7.94 10.83
CA ARG A 240 -18.99 7.94 11.96
C ARG A 240 -20.37 8.42 11.54
N SER A 241 -20.42 9.51 10.77
CA SER A 241 -21.69 10.09 10.29
C SER A 241 -22.50 9.09 9.47
N TYR A 242 -21.85 8.36 8.56
CA TYR A 242 -22.51 7.33 7.75
C TYR A 242 -23.01 6.14 8.58
N GLU A 243 -22.22 5.70 9.55
CA GLU A 243 -22.60 4.56 10.39
C GLU A 243 -23.78 4.90 11.30
N SER A 244 -23.81 6.12 11.85
CA SER A 244 -24.95 6.62 12.64
C SER A 244 -26.22 6.74 11.79
N ALA A 245 -26.12 7.30 10.57
CA ALA A 245 -27.26 7.42 9.66
C ALA A 245 -27.86 6.05 9.28
N ALA A 246 -27.00 5.06 9.02
CA ALA A 246 -27.43 3.70 8.72
C ALA A 246 -28.15 3.04 9.92
N LYS A 247 -27.66 3.23 11.15
CA LYS A 247 -28.32 2.72 12.36
C LYS A 247 -29.69 3.38 12.60
N GLY A 248 -29.79 4.69 12.38
CA GLY A 248 -31.05 5.43 12.53
C GLY A 248 -32.15 4.97 11.57
N GLN A 249 -31.80 4.65 10.31
CA GLN A 249 -32.75 4.12 9.33
C GLN A 249 -33.32 2.76 9.73
N VAL A 250 -32.50 1.86 10.25
CA VAL A 250 -32.94 0.53 10.72
C VAL A 250 -33.91 0.66 11.90
N LEU A 251 -33.65 1.57 12.84
CA LEU A 251 -34.54 1.80 13.99
C LEU A 251 -35.88 2.45 13.60
N SER A 252 -35.92 3.26 12.54
CA SER A 252 -37.16 3.87 12.05
C SER A 252 -38.07 2.91 11.26
N GLN A 253 -37.54 1.73 10.87
CA GLN A 253 -38.26 0.70 10.10
C GLN A 253 -38.68 -0.51 10.95
N ALA A 254 -38.32 -0.53 12.24
CA ALA A 254 -38.67 -1.56 13.21
C ALA A 254 -39.78 -1.08 14.15
#